data_AF-A0A1F9YQ09-F1
#
_entry.id   AF-A0A1F9YQ09-F1
#
_cell.length_a   1.000
_cell.length_b   1.000
_cell.length_c   1.000
_cell.angle_alpha   90.00
_cell.angle_beta   90.00
_cell.angle_gamma   90.00
#
_symmetry.space_group_name_H-M   'P 1'
#
loop_
_entity.id
_entity.type
_entity.pdbx_description
1 polymer ?
#
loop_
_entity_poly.entity_id
_entity_poly.type
_entity_poly.pdbx_seq_one_letter_code
_entity_poly.pdbx_strand_id
1 'polypeptide(L)'
;MKMPRITKEFCPKCKKHTEHEVERVKSRPRSELKWGQRRYRRATSGYGGFPRPKYEGRQKPTTKVALRYRCKVCKKAHQRTCFRAKSFELKEA
;
A
#
# COMPACT_ATOMS: atom_id res chain seq x y z
N MET A 1 4.39 -17.22 -0.07
CA MET A 1 5.46 -16.84 0.88
C MET A 1 4.83 -16.58 2.24
N LYS A 2 5.43 -17.09 3.30
CA LYS A 2 4.94 -16.95 4.69
C LYS A 2 5.85 -15.99 5.44
N MET A 3 5.30 -15.07 6.22
CA MET A 3 6.05 -14.13 7.05
C MET A 3 5.42 -14.06 8.44
N PRO A 4 6.22 -13.97 9.52
CA PRO A 4 5.68 -13.80 10.87
C PRO A 4 4.95 -12.47 11.02
N ARG A 5 3.90 -12.45 11.84
CA ARG A 5 3.18 -11.23 12.23
C ARG A 5 4.01 -10.29 13.10
N ILE A 6 4.95 -10.81 13.88
CA ILE A 6 5.80 -10.03 14.78
C ILE A 6 7.26 -10.23 14.37
N THR A 7 7.98 -9.13 14.11
CA THR A 7 9.41 -9.15 13.79
C THR A 7 10.19 -8.20 14.70
N LYS A 8 11.41 -8.58 15.10
CA LYS A 8 12.34 -7.69 15.81
C LYS A 8 13.16 -6.89 14.80
N GLU A 9 12.99 -5.58 14.80
CA GLU A 9 13.55 -4.69 13.79
C GLU A 9 13.95 -3.34 14.39
N PHE A 10 14.84 -2.62 13.71
CA PHE A 10 15.24 -1.27 14.10
C PHE A 10 14.08 -0.29 13.92
N CYS A 11 13.72 0.44 14.99
CA CYS A 11 12.75 1.52 14.91
C CYS A 11 13.47 2.87 14.68
N PRO A 12 13.22 3.59 13.57
CA PRO A 12 13.88 4.87 13.29
C PRO A 12 13.52 5.99 14.29
N LYS A 13 12.39 5.85 15.01
CA LYS A 13 11.94 6.83 16.00
C LYS A 13 12.50 6.55 17.38
N CYS A 14 12.56 5.28 17.79
CA CYS A 14 13.14 4.90 19.09
C CYS A 14 14.65 4.73 19.03
N LYS A 15 15.25 4.68 17.82
CA LYS A 15 16.68 4.42 17.57
C LYS A 15 17.21 3.13 18.22
N LYS A 16 16.35 2.13 18.39
CA LYS A 16 16.69 0.82 18.97
C LYS A 16 15.90 -0.29 18.28
N HIS A 17 16.38 -1.53 18.41
CA HIS A 17 15.66 -2.70 17.93
C HIS A 17 14.50 -3.01 18.88
N THR A 18 13.29 -3.09 18.33
CA THR A 18 12.07 -3.40 19.06
C THR A 18 11.23 -4.40 18.28
N GLU A 19 10.25 -4.99 18.94
CA GLU A 19 9.20 -5.75 18.26
C GLU A 19 8.29 -4.83 17.45
N HIS A 20 8.04 -5.24 16.22
CA HIS A 20 7.17 -4.59 15.26
C HIS A 20 6.09 -5.57 14.82
N GLU A 21 4.86 -5.08 14.74
CA GLU A 21 3.74 -5.79 14.13
C GLU A 21 3.72 -5.49 12.63
N VAL A 22 3.65 -6.55 11.82
CA VAL A 22 3.66 -6.48 10.36
C VAL A 22 2.23 -6.49 9.86
N GLU A 23 1.81 -5.38 9.28
CA GLU A 23 0.47 -5.19 8.72
C GLU A 23 0.53 -5.12 7.19
N ARG A 24 -0.44 -5.77 6.52
CA ARG A 24 -0.62 -5.60 5.06
C ARG A 24 -1.43 -4.35 4.77
N VAL A 25 -0.90 -3.46 3.94
CA VAL A 25 -1.61 -2.23 3.55
C VAL A 25 -2.73 -2.55 2.56
N LYS A 26 -3.94 -2.14 2.90
CA LYS A 26 -5.10 -2.15 1.98
C LYS A 26 -5.23 -0.80 1.29
N SER A 27 -5.36 -0.78 -0.04
CA SER A 27 -5.68 0.43 -0.79
C SER A 27 -7.15 0.80 -0.61
N ARG A 28 -7.42 2.09 -0.38
CA ARG A 28 -8.78 2.66 -0.32
C ARG A 28 -9.16 3.26 -1.68
N PRO A 29 -10.46 3.40 -1.99
CA PRO A 29 -10.91 4.10 -3.18
C PRO A 29 -10.37 5.54 -3.22
N ARG A 30 -10.19 6.07 -4.43
CA ARG A 30 -9.70 7.44 -4.63
C ARG A 30 -10.76 8.43 -4.17
N SER A 31 -10.33 9.48 -3.47
CA SER A 31 -11.22 10.56 -3.03
C SER A 31 -11.55 11.52 -4.18
N GLU A 32 -12.81 11.95 -4.27
CA GLU A 32 -13.30 12.86 -5.32
C GLU A 32 -12.82 14.30 -5.18
N LEU A 33 -12.51 14.72 -3.95
CA LEU A 33 -12.05 16.08 -3.66
C LEU A 33 -10.60 16.32 -4.11
N LYS A 34 -9.86 15.26 -4.47
CA LYS A 34 -8.49 15.39 -4.97
C LYS A 34 -8.48 16.12 -6.31
N TRP A 35 -7.50 17.00 -6.49
CA TRP A 35 -7.37 17.85 -7.68
C TRP A 35 -7.41 17.07 -9.00
N GLY A 36 -6.73 15.92 -9.07
CA GLY A 36 -6.76 15.07 -10.25
C GLY A 36 -8.15 14.52 -10.59
N GLN A 37 -8.93 14.14 -9.58
CA GLN A 37 -10.29 13.63 -9.78
C GLN A 37 -11.24 14.77 -10.18
N ARG A 38 -11.12 15.95 -9.56
CA ARG A 38 -11.87 17.16 -9.96
C ARG A 38 -11.60 17.55 -11.42
N ARG A 39 -10.33 17.54 -11.84
CA ARG A 39 -9.94 17.81 -13.22
C ARG A 39 -10.53 16.76 -14.17
N TYR A 40 -10.46 15.48 -13.80
CA TYR A 40 -11.03 14.41 -14.59
C TYR A 40 -12.55 14.58 -14.77
N ARG A 41 -13.30 14.84 -13.68
CA ARG A 41 -14.74 15.09 -13.73
C ARG A 41 -15.11 16.28 -14.63
N ARG A 42 -14.33 17.38 -14.59
CA ARG A 42 -14.51 18.53 -15.48
C ARG A 42 -14.23 18.20 -16.95
N ALA A 43 -13.22 17.36 -17.21
CA ALA A 43 -12.90 16.95 -18.59
C ALA A 43 -13.90 15.93 -19.15
N THR A 44 -14.55 15.15 -18.29
CA THR A 44 -15.59 14.18 -18.66
C THR A 44 -16.98 14.82 -18.75
N SER A 45 -17.20 16.00 -18.18
CA SER A 45 -18.50 16.67 -18.25
C SER A 45 -18.74 17.33 -19.60
N GLY A 46 -19.98 17.27 -20.09
CA GLY A 46 -20.40 17.83 -21.37
C GLY A 46 -20.54 16.77 -22.45
N TYR A 47 -20.69 17.23 -23.69
CA TYR A 47 -20.82 16.36 -24.86
C TYR A 47 -19.43 16.07 -25.45
N GLY A 48 -19.15 14.80 -25.75
CA GLY A 48 -17.89 14.38 -26.32
C GLY A 48 -17.54 12.92 -26.01
N GLY A 49 -16.39 12.48 -26.51
CA GLY A 49 -15.84 11.16 -26.24
C GLY A 49 -15.11 11.06 -24.89
N PHE A 50 -14.58 9.87 -24.60
CA PHE A 50 -13.86 9.63 -23.34
C PHE A 50 -12.49 10.35 -23.35
N PRO A 51 -12.20 11.26 -22.38
CA PRO A 51 -11.10 12.22 -22.51
C PRO A 51 -9.70 11.66 -22.22
N ARG A 52 -9.59 10.42 -21.73
CA ARG A 52 -8.29 9.78 -21.38
C ARG A 52 -8.28 8.33 -21.83
N PRO A 53 -7.15 7.76 -22.26
CA PRO A 53 -7.11 6.35 -22.65
C PRO A 53 -7.45 5.44 -21.46
N LYS A 54 -8.36 4.49 -21.67
CA LYS A 54 -8.68 3.42 -20.73
C LYS A 54 -7.86 2.19 -21.12
N TYR A 55 -6.86 1.86 -20.31
CA TYR A 55 -6.07 0.65 -20.51
C TYR A 55 -6.79 -0.55 -19.90
N GLU A 56 -7.16 -1.51 -20.73
CA GLU A 56 -7.80 -2.76 -20.30
C GLU A 56 -6.76 -3.87 -20.16
N GLY A 57 -6.95 -4.79 -19.20
CA GLY A 57 -6.14 -6.00 -19.06
C GLY A 57 -4.69 -5.83 -18.57
N ARG A 58 -4.24 -4.62 -18.18
CA ARG A 58 -2.84 -4.38 -17.75
C ARG A 58 -2.53 -4.83 -16.31
N GLN A 59 -3.09 -5.96 -15.87
CA GLN A 59 -2.78 -6.50 -14.55
C GLN A 59 -1.58 -7.44 -14.65
N LYS A 60 -0.49 -7.10 -13.96
CA LYS A 60 0.68 -7.97 -13.89
C LYS A 60 0.34 -9.23 -13.07
N PRO A 61 0.92 -10.40 -13.41
CA PRO A 61 0.65 -11.65 -12.68
C PRO A 61 1.16 -11.59 -11.23
N THR A 62 2.12 -10.71 -10.93
CA THR A 62 2.58 -10.45 -9.56
C THR A 62 2.59 -8.96 -9.27
N THR A 63 2.25 -8.62 -8.02
CA THR A 63 2.32 -7.25 -7.50
C THR A 63 3.31 -7.18 -6.34
N LYS A 64 3.79 -5.97 -6.04
CA LYS A 64 4.60 -5.75 -4.84
C LYS A 64 3.71 -5.79 -3.60
N VAL A 65 4.13 -6.51 -2.57
CA VAL A 65 3.41 -6.58 -1.31
C VAL A 65 3.78 -5.36 -0.47
N ALA A 66 2.82 -4.45 -0.25
CA ALA A 66 3.00 -3.30 0.62
C ALA A 66 2.79 -3.70 2.08
N LEU A 67 3.86 -3.65 2.87
CA LEU A 67 3.86 -3.96 4.31
C LEU A 67 4.13 -2.69 5.12
N ARG A 68 3.47 -2.58 6.27
CA ARG A 68 3.75 -1.56 7.30
C ARG A 68 4.24 -2.25 8.55
N TYR A 69 5.28 -1.70 9.15
CA TYR A 69 5.89 -2.18 10.37
C TYR A 69 5.55 -1.22 11.49
N ARG A 70 4.65 -1.62 12.38
CA ARG A 70 4.18 -0.82 13.49
C ARG A 70 4.95 -1.17 14.74
N CYS A 71 5.71 -0.22 15.29
CA CYS A 71 6.47 -0.45 16.51
C CYS A 71 5.53 -0.61 17.71
N LYS A 72 5.70 -1.66 18.52
CA LYS A 72 4.90 -1.84 19.74
C LYS A 72 5.15 -0.74 20.78
N VAL A 73 6.37 -0.20 20.84
CA VAL A 73 6.79 0.80 21.83
C VAL A 73 6.27 2.21 21.48
N CYS A 74 6.62 2.74 20.31
CA CYS A 74 6.23 4.11 19.94
C CYS A 74 4.93 4.20 19.12
N LYS A 75 4.33 3.06 18.75
CA LYS A 75 3.11 2.95 17.93
C LYS A 75 3.20 3.57 16.52
N LYS A 76 4.34 4.13 16.15
CA LYS A 76 4.61 4.69 14.82
C LYS A 76 4.88 3.57 13.83
N ALA A 77 4.36 3.75 12.62
CA ALA A 77 4.59 2.83 11.51
C ALA A 77 5.65 3.37 10.57
N HIS A 78 6.44 2.47 9.99
CA HIS A 78 7.33 2.77 8.88
C HIS A 78 7.21 1.68 7.80
N GLN A 79 7.72 1.96 6.60
CA GLN A 79 7.61 1.07 5.46
C GLN A 79 9.00 0.76 4.91
N ARG A 80 9.23 -0.52 4.61
CA ARG A 80 10.46 -0.99 3.96
C ARG A 80 10.26 -1.18 2.46
N THR A 81 11.36 -1.44 1.76
CA THR A 81 11.34 -1.80 0.36
C THR A 81 10.47 -3.04 0.14
N CYS A 82 9.49 -2.91 -0.75
CA CYS A 82 8.51 -3.95 -1.03
C CYS A 82 9.02 -4.90 -2.11
N PHE A 83 8.85 -6.20 -1.91
CA PHE A 83 9.16 -7.26 -2.87
C PHE A 83 7.90 -7.76 -3.60
N ARG A 84 8.07 -8.48 -4.71
CA ARG A 84 6.97 -9.10 -5.44
C ARG A 84 6.72 -10.53 -4.94
N ALA A 85 5.45 -10.90 -4.81
CA ALA A 85 5.03 -12.26 -4.52
C ALA A 85 3.71 -12.57 -5.24
N LYS A 86 3.49 -13.84 -5.61
CA LYS A 86 2.18 -14.33 -6.11
C LYS A 86 1.19 -14.49 -4.95
N SER A 87 1.57 -15.27 -3.95
CA SER A 87 0.83 -15.49 -2.70
C SER A 87 1.65 -15.03 -1.50
N PHE A 88 1.01 -14.31 -0.57
CA PHE A 88 1.63 -13.81 0.65
C PHE A 88 0.68 -13.99 1.83
N GLU A 89 1.15 -14.67 2.87
CA GLU A 89 0.41 -15.01 4.08
C GLU A 89 1.19 -14.54 5.32
N LEU A 90 0.49 -13.89 6.24
CA LEU A 90 1.01 -13.54 7.58
C LEU A 90 0.60 -14.65 8.55
N LYS A 91 1.59 -15.41 9.03
CA LYS A 91 1.38 -16.44 10.05
C LYS A 91 1.76 -15.92 11.44
N GLU A 92 1.04 -16.38 12.45
CA GLU A 92 1.54 -16.34 13.81
C GLU A 92 2.63 -17.39 13.92
N ALA A 93 3.79 -16.98 14.44
CA ALA A 93 4.87 -17.88 14.78
C ALA A 93 4.63 -18.37 16.21
#